data_AF-A0A9E2JHH2-F1
#
_entry.id   AF-A0A9E2JHH2-F1
#
_cell.length_a   1.000
_cell.length_b   1.000
_cell.length_c   1.000
_cell.angle_alpha   90.00
_cell.angle_beta   90.00
_cell.angle_gamma   90.00
#
_symmetry.space_group_name_H-M   'P 1'
#
loop_
_entity.id
_entity.type
_entity.pdbx_description
1 polymer ?
#
loop_
_entity_poly.entity_id
_entity_poly.type
_entity_poly.pdbx_seq_one_letter_code
_entity_poly.pdbx_strand_id
1 'polypeptide(L)'
;MGTKVRINGTINIINLLISIVVFGTGLILFIQFHIGDGAEREAWLGLGKSFWLLNHQIFAIGFLIGFAAHIQTHWKYIKILAKKWRMNLPPQLKSTTRNQLLLLFLALVVIYAGFYPWITMPGATLKVHTFHSWIDVHTRAGLFFLLGMAVHITRRWRRF
;
A
#
# COMPACT_ATOMS: atom_id res chain seq x y z
N MET A 1 18.20 12.35 -22.83
CA MET A 1 17.01 11.52 -22.52
C MET A 1 17.27 10.42 -21.48
N GLY A 2 18.52 10.09 -21.10
CA GLY A 2 18.86 8.93 -20.25
C GLY A 2 18.74 9.10 -18.72
N THR A 3 19.00 10.27 -18.14
CA THR A 3 19.11 10.40 -16.67
C THR A 3 17.76 10.34 -15.94
N LYS A 4 16.71 10.99 -16.47
CA LYS A 4 15.37 11.00 -15.86
C LYS A 4 14.72 9.61 -15.85
N VAL A 5 14.92 8.82 -16.91
CA VAL A 5 14.42 7.44 -16.99
C VAL A 5 15.13 6.56 -15.96
N ARG A 6 16.45 6.73 -15.80
CA ARG A 6 17.25 6.00 -14.80
C ARG A 6 16.82 6.34 -13.37
N ILE A 7 16.63 7.62 -13.06
CA ILE A 7 16.15 8.07 -11.74
C ILE A 7 14.76 7.50 -11.41
N ASN A 8 13.81 7.56 -12.34
CA ASN A 8 12.48 6.99 -12.12
C ASN A 8 12.51 5.48 -11.93
N GLY A 9 13.38 4.78 -12.66
CA GLY A 9 13.61 3.34 -12.48
C GLY A 9 14.12 3.03 -11.07
N THR A 10 15.16 3.74 -10.62
CA THR A 10 15.72 3.59 -9.26
C THR A 10 14.69 3.86 -8.18
N ILE A 11 13.91 4.95 -8.28
CA ILE A 11 12.85 5.28 -7.31
C ILE A 11 11.82 4.14 -7.25
N ASN A 12 11.40 3.59 -8.38
CA ASN A 12 10.44 2.49 -8.40
C ASN A 12 11.00 1.19 -7.77
N ILE A 13 12.30 0.91 -7.95
CA ILE A 13 12.95 -0.25 -7.32
C ILE A 13 13.03 -0.05 -5.80
N ILE A 14 13.45 1.14 -5.34
CA ILE A 14 13.48 1.46 -3.90
C ILE A 14 12.08 1.34 -3.30
N ASN A 15 11.08 1.91 -3.96
CA ASN A 15 9.69 1.80 -3.53
C ASN A 15 9.22 0.34 -3.47
N LEU A 16 9.60 -0.49 -4.45
CA LEU A 16 9.27 -1.92 -4.45
C LEU A 16 9.88 -2.62 -3.23
N LEU A 17 11.15 -2.38 -2.92
CA LEU A 17 11.81 -2.98 -1.75
C LEU A 17 11.12 -2.55 -0.45
N ILE A 18 10.81 -1.26 -0.31
CA ILE A 18 10.05 -0.75 0.85
C ILE A 18 8.66 -1.39 0.92
N SER A 19 7.97 -1.53 -0.22
CA SER A 19 6.66 -2.19 -0.31
C SER A 19 6.69 -3.61 0.24
N ILE A 20 7.72 -4.38 -0.11
CA ILE A 20 7.90 -5.75 0.37
C ILE A 20 7.99 -5.78 1.90
N VAL A 21 8.73 -4.85 2.51
CA VAL A 21 8.84 -4.77 3.96
C VAL A 21 7.52 -4.34 4.62
N VAL A 22 6.82 -3.36 4.05
CA VAL A 22 5.51 -2.92 4.55
C VAL A 22 4.49 -4.06 4.51
N PHE A 23 4.36 -4.76 3.39
CA PHE A 23 3.44 -5.88 3.29
C PHE A 23 3.87 -7.06 4.16
N GLY A 24 5.17 -7.38 4.22
CA GLY A 24 5.67 -8.45 5.06
C GLY A 24 5.37 -8.21 6.55
N THR A 25 5.69 -7.03 7.05
CA THR A 25 5.38 -6.64 8.44
C THR A 25 3.86 -6.56 8.68
N GLY A 26 3.08 -6.07 7.72
CA GLY A 26 1.62 -6.02 7.81
C GLY A 26 0.98 -7.42 7.85
N LEU A 27 1.49 -8.37 7.08
CA LEU A 27 1.05 -9.76 7.10
C LEU A 27 1.41 -10.46 8.41
N ILE A 28 2.59 -10.18 8.98
CA ILE A 28 2.97 -10.69 10.29
C ILE A 28 2.02 -10.15 11.36
N LEU A 29 1.77 -8.83 11.37
CA LEU A 29 0.79 -8.19 12.26
C LEU A 29 -0.60 -8.80 12.12
N PHE A 30 -1.02 -9.10 10.90
CA PHE A 30 -2.32 -9.73 10.67
C PHE A 30 -2.36 -11.16 11.19
N ILE A 31 -1.47 -12.03 10.71
CA ILE A 31 -1.53 -13.48 10.94
C ILE A 31 -1.14 -13.85 12.37
N GLN A 32 -0.13 -13.18 12.93
CA GLN A 32 0.43 -13.56 14.22
C GLN A 32 -0.21 -12.82 15.40
N PHE A 33 -0.83 -11.66 15.14
CA PHE A 33 -1.20 -10.72 16.21
C PHE A 33 -2.62 -10.16 16.12
N HIS A 34 -3.38 -10.44 15.05
CA HIS A 34 -4.72 -9.89 14.84
C HIS A 34 -5.80 -10.97 14.69
N ILE A 35 -5.51 -12.09 14.03
CA ILE A 35 -6.51 -13.16 13.79
C ILE A 35 -6.33 -14.37 14.70
N GLY A 36 -7.47 -14.97 15.09
CA GLY A 36 -7.54 -16.21 15.86
C GLY A 36 -6.76 -16.14 17.17
N ASP A 37 -6.14 -17.26 17.55
CA ASP A 37 -5.30 -17.39 18.76
C ASP A 37 -4.06 -16.48 18.74
N GLY A 38 -3.76 -15.83 17.61
CA GLY A 38 -2.71 -14.84 17.50
C GLY A 38 -3.02 -13.52 18.21
N ALA A 39 -4.30 -13.18 18.39
CA ALA A 39 -4.70 -11.90 18.99
C ALA A 39 -4.09 -11.68 20.39
N GLU A 40 -4.02 -12.75 21.19
CA GLU A 40 -3.47 -12.76 22.55
C GLU A 40 -1.94 -12.93 22.60
N ARG A 41 -1.27 -13.09 21.45
CA ARG A 41 0.19 -13.21 21.42
C ARG A 41 0.85 -11.87 21.65
N GLU A 42 1.83 -11.84 22.55
CA GLU A 42 2.65 -10.67 22.83
C GLU A 42 3.92 -10.61 21.97
N ALA A 43 4.39 -11.75 21.44
CA ALA A 43 5.62 -11.83 20.64
C ALA A 43 5.58 -12.91 19.55
N TRP A 44 6.42 -12.75 18.53
CA TRP A 44 6.68 -13.71 17.46
C TRP A 44 8.18 -13.70 17.12
N LEU A 45 8.81 -14.88 17.03
CA LEU A 45 10.27 -15.04 16.89
C LEU A 45 11.09 -14.28 17.96
N GLY A 46 10.58 -14.22 19.18
CA GLY A 46 11.23 -13.47 20.28
C GLY A 46 11.10 -11.95 20.18
N LEU A 47 10.42 -11.42 19.16
CA LEU A 47 10.20 -9.99 18.95
C LEU A 47 8.76 -9.62 19.31
N GLY A 48 8.60 -8.59 20.14
CA GLY A 48 7.29 -8.15 20.63
C GLY A 48 6.39 -7.55 19.54
N LYS A 49 5.07 -7.59 19.76
CA LYS A 49 4.03 -6.98 18.90
C LYS A 49 4.35 -5.51 18.58
N SER A 50 4.86 -4.75 19.55
CA SER A 50 5.29 -3.34 19.38
C SER A 50 6.45 -3.16 18.41
N PHE A 51 7.41 -4.09 18.38
CA PHE A 51 8.53 -4.06 17.45
C PHE A 51 8.04 -4.19 16.01
N TRP A 52 7.15 -5.16 15.75
CA TRP A 52 6.56 -5.37 14.43
C TRP A 52 5.73 -4.17 13.98
N LEU A 53 4.95 -3.59 14.90
CA LEU A 53 4.14 -2.39 14.62
C LEU A 53 5.01 -1.18 14.29
N LEU A 54 6.05 -0.92 15.07
CA LEU A 54 6.97 0.19 14.84
C LEU A 54 7.68 0.07 13.49
N ASN A 55 8.18 -1.13 13.15
CA ASN A 55 8.78 -1.38 11.85
C ASN A 55 7.77 -1.13 10.73
N HIS A 56 6.56 -1.68 10.84
CA HIS A 56 5.52 -1.46 9.83
C HIS A 56 5.26 0.04 9.60
N GLN A 57 5.14 0.83 10.67
CA GLN A 57 4.92 2.27 10.60
C GLN A 57 6.08 3.04 9.95
N ILE A 58 7.33 2.73 10.32
CA ILE A 58 8.52 3.38 9.74
C ILE A 58 8.60 3.11 8.24
N PHE A 59 8.45 1.85 7.83
CA PHE A 59 8.46 1.49 6.41
C PHE A 59 7.23 2.02 5.68
N ALA A 60 6.08 2.15 6.35
CA ALA A 60 4.89 2.77 5.78
C ALA A 60 5.11 4.26 5.47
N ILE A 61 5.84 5.02 6.31
CA ILE A 61 6.24 6.40 5.97
C ILE A 61 7.09 6.41 4.70
N GLY A 62 8.10 5.53 4.62
CA GLY A 62 8.94 5.39 3.42
C GLY A 62 8.10 5.07 2.18
N PHE A 63 7.13 4.17 2.32
CA PHE A 63 6.19 3.82 1.24
C PHE A 63 5.33 5.02 0.84
N LEU A 64 4.82 5.82 1.77
CA LEU A 64 4.03 7.02 1.48
C LEU A 64 4.82 8.05 0.68
N ILE A 65 6.07 8.32 1.09
CA ILE A 65 6.97 9.23 0.36
C ILE A 65 7.21 8.70 -1.05
N GLY A 66 7.53 7.41 -1.16
CA GLY A 66 7.73 6.72 -2.43
C GLY A 66 6.51 6.76 -3.34
N PHE A 67 5.33 6.50 -2.78
CA PHE A 67 4.05 6.49 -3.47
C PHE A 67 3.68 7.89 -3.96
N ALA A 68 3.90 8.92 -3.15
CA ALA A 68 3.72 10.32 -3.55
C ALA A 68 4.65 10.68 -4.72
N ALA A 69 5.93 10.30 -4.65
CA ALA A 69 6.87 10.50 -5.75
C ALA A 69 6.42 9.75 -7.02
N HIS A 70 5.96 8.50 -6.89
CA HIS A 70 5.42 7.73 -8.00
C HIS A 70 4.21 8.43 -8.65
N ILE A 71 3.23 8.86 -7.85
CA ILE A 71 2.07 9.64 -8.34
C ILE A 71 2.52 10.91 -9.05
N GLN A 72 3.47 11.64 -8.48
CA GLN A 72 3.99 12.89 -9.06
C GLN A 72 4.57 12.66 -10.45
N THR A 73 5.35 11.58 -10.65
CA THR A 73 5.89 11.23 -11.98
C THR A 73 4.78 10.88 -12.99
N HIS A 74 3.66 10.36 -12.52
CA HIS A 74 2.50 9.98 -13.33
C HIS A 74 1.37 11.04 -13.37
N TRP A 75 1.58 12.20 -12.75
CA TRP A 75 0.52 13.19 -12.53
C TRP A 75 -0.13 13.71 -13.82
N LYS A 76 0.66 13.91 -14.88
CA LYS A 76 0.15 14.32 -16.20
C LYS A 76 -0.83 13.29 -16.77
N TYR A 77 -0.51 12.00 -16.64
CA TYR A 77 -1.38 10.92 -17.10
C TYR A 77 -2.69 10.88 -16.29
N ILE A 78 -2.59 11.00 -14.95
CA ILE A 78 -3.76 11.04 -14.05
C ILE A 78 -4.68 12.22 -14.41
N LYS A 79 -4.12 13.41 -14.66
CA LYS A 79 -4.89 14.60 -15.09
C LYS A 79 -5.62 14.38 -16.41
N ILE A 80 -4.94 13.82 -17.42
CA ILE A 80 -5.55 13.52 -18.72
C ILE A 80 -6.70 12.55 -18.52
N LEU A 81 -6.48 11.51 -17.73
CA LEU A 81 -7.48 10.51 -17.44
C LEU A 81 -8.71 11.10 -16.75
N ALA A 82 -8.52 11.91 -15.71
CA ALA A 82 -9.62 12.57 -15.01
C ALA A 82 -10.45 13.45 -15.96
N LYS A 83 -9.80 14.22 -16.85
CA LYS A 83 -10.47 15.06 -17.84
C LYS A 83 -11.25 14.24 -18.88
N LYS A 84 -10.70 13.09 -19.29
CA LYS A 84 -11.27 12.24 -20.34
C LYS A 84 -12.18 11.13 -19.81
N TRP A 85 -12.42 11.08 -18.50
CA TRP A 85 -13.23 10.03 -17.85
C TRP A 85 -14.64 9.91 -18.44
N ARG A 86 -15.20 11.03 -18.94
CA ARG A 86 -16.52 11.09 -19.59
C ARG A 86 -16.51 10.82 -21.10
N MET A 87 -15.34 10.75 -21.74
CA MET A 87 -15.23 10.48 -23.17
C MET A 87 -15.02 8.98 -23.38
N ASN A 88 -15.65 8.40 -24.40
CA ASN A 88 -15.53 6.98 -24.74
C ASN A 88 -14.07 6.63 -25.11
N LEU A 89 -13.29 6.23 -24.10
CA LEU A 89 -11.92 5.75 -24.29
C LEU A 89 -11.95 4.41 -25.06
N PRO A 90 -10.94 4.14 -25.91
CA PRO A 90 -10.80 2.84 -26.57
C PRO A 90 -10.86 1.69 -25.54
N PRO A 91 -11.52 0.54 -25.82
CA PRO A 91 -11.80 -0.49 -24.82
C PRO A 91 -10.55 -1.02 -24.08
N GLN A 92 -9.43 -1.18 -24.79
CA GLN A 92 -8.16 -1.65 -24.22
C GLN A 92 -7.55 -0.63 -23.24
N LEU A 93 -7.61 0.65 -23.59
CA LEU A 93 -7.21 1.75 -22.71
C LEU A 93 -8.13 1.82 -21.50
N LYS A 94 -9.45 1.65 -21.69
CA LYS A 94 -10.46 1.68 -20.61
C LYS A 94 -10.20 0.61 -19.55
N SER A 95 -9.87 -0.63 -19.93
CA SER A 95 -9.60 -1.72 -18.97
C SER A 95 -8.31 -1.51 -18.16
N THR A 96 -7.20 -1.17 -18.82
CA THR A 96 -5.92 -0.90 -18.15
C THR A 96 -6.03 0.27 -17.18
N THR A 97 -6.66 1.34 -17.65
CA THR A 97 -6.97 2.56 -16.89
C THR A 97 -7.82 2.26 -15.67
N ARG A 98 -8.91 1.49 -15.82
CA ARG A 98 -9.80 1.11 -14.71
C ARG A 98 -9.04 0.38 -13.62
N ASN A 99 -8.18 -0.57 -13.99
CA ASN A 99 -7.39 -1.32 -13.02
C ASN A 99 -6.39 -0.43 -12.27
N GLN A 100 -5.77 0.53 -12.95
CA GLN A 100 -4.85 1.49 -12.31
C GLN A 100 -5.59 2.43 -11.35
N LEU A 101 -6.78 2.91 -11.70
CA LEU A 101 -7.59 3.74 -10.81
C LEU A 101 -8.13 2.96 -9.62
N LEU A 102 -8.56 1.71 -9.83
CA LEU A 102 -8.99 0.84 -8.74
C LEU A 102 -7.82 0.57 -7.78
N LEU A 103 -6.62 0.35 -8.31
CA LEU A 103 -5.42 0.20 -7.50
C LEU A 103 -5.08 1.48 -6.71
N LEU A 104 -5.20 2.66 -7.34
CA LEU A 104 -5.02 3.95 -6.67
C LEU A 104 -6.07 4.15 -5.56
N PHE A 105 -7.33 3.84 -5.84
CA PHE A 105 -8.40 3.93 -4.86
C PHE A 105 -8.17 2.99 -3.68
N LEU A 106 -7.82 1.72 -3.94
CA LEU A 106 -7.46 0.76 -2.89
C LEU A 106 -6.27 1.27 -2.06
N ALA A 107 -5.24 1.84 -2.69
CA ALA A 107 -4.11 2.44 -1.97
C ALA A 107 -4.59 3.53 -0.99
N LEU A 108 -5.48 4.43 -1.44
CA LEU A 108 -6.01 5.49 -0.60
C LEU A 108 -6.84 4.93 0.58
N VAL A 109 -7.64 3.88 0.36
CA VAL A 109 -8.38 3.21 1.43
C VAL A 109 -7.43 2.60 2.45
N VAL A 110 -6.39 1.88 2.00
CA VAL A 110 -5.37 1.29 2.88
C VAL A 110 -4.68 2.38 3.69
N ILE A 111 -4.21 3.44 3.03
CA ILE A 111 -3.52 4.56 3.68
C ILE A 111 -4.42 5.19 4.73
N TYR A 112 -5.64 5.56 4.36
CA TYR A 112 -6.57 6.23 5.27
C TYR A 112 -6.92 5.36 6.47
N ALA A 113 -7.27 4.09 6.23
CA ALA A 113 -7.66 3.16 7.28
C ALA A 113 -6.52 2.79 8.23
N GLY A 114 -5.26 2.87 7.78
CA GLY A 114 -4.09 2.65 8.65
C GLY A 114 -3.62 3.91 9.38
N PHE A 115 -3.67 5.06 8.71
CA PHE A 115 -3.17 6.33 9.24
C PHE A 115 -4.13 6.97 10.25
N TYR A 116 -5.44 6.82 10.02
CA TYR A 116 -6.46 7.31 10.95
C TYR A 116 -6.28 6.76 12.38
N PRO A 117 -6.28 5.43 12.62
CA PRO A 117 -6.10 4.89 13.97
C PRO A 117 -4.70 5.19 14.53
N TRP A 118 -3.68 5.28 13.67
CA TRP A 118 -2.32 5.61 14.12
C TRP A 118 -2.23 7.02 14.73
N ILE A 119 -2.83 8.03 14.10
CA ILE A 119 -2.82 9.41 14.63
C ILE A 119 -3.75 9.56 15.83
N THR A 120 -4.93 8.96 15.80
CA THR A 120 -5.90 9.15 16.88
C THR A 120 -5.53 8.40 18.16
N MET A 121 -4.69 7.36 18.06
CA MET A 121 -4.30 6.52 19.21
C MET A 121 -2.86 5.97 19.09
N PRO A 122 -1.83 6.83 19.20
CA PRO A 122 -0.45 6.38 19.12
C PRO A 122 -0.15 5.35 20.22
N GLY A 123 0.24 4.14 19.82
CA GLY A 123 0.62 3.05 20.73
C GLY A 123 -0.52 2.20 21.30
N ALA A 124 -1.79 2.57 21.06
CA ALA A 124 -2.96 1.82 21.56
C ALA A 124 -3.78 1.15 20.44
N THR A 125 -3.38 1.31 19.17
CA THR A 125 -4.13 0.79 18.01
C THR A 125 -4.45 -0.70 18.06
N LEU A 126 -3.57 -1.52 18.63
CA LEU A 126 -3.78 -2.98 18.75
C LEU A 126 -4.46 -3.41 20.06
N LYS A 127 -4.81 -2.47 20.95
CA LYS A 127 -5.36 -2.77 22.30
C LYS A 127 -6.81 -2.32 22.49
N VAL A 128 -7.34 -1.52 21.56
CA VAL A 128 -8.66 -0.87 21.72
C VAL A 128 -9.65 -1.44 20.72
N HIS A 129 -10.63 -2.20 21.23
CA HIS A 129 -11.67 -2.86 20.43
C HIS A 129 -12.44 -1.91 19.49
N THR A 130 -12.66 -0.65 19.89
CA THR A 130 -13.40 0.35 19.11
C THR A 130 -12.81 0.59 17.71
N PHE A 131 -11.52 0.31 17.50
CA PHE A 131 -10.83 0.53 16.23
C PHE A 131 -10.44 -0.76 15.50
N HIS A 132 -10.86 -1.94 15.99
CA HIS A 132 -10.68 -3.21 15.27
C HIS A 132 -11.29 -3.17 13.87
N SER A 133 -12.43 -2.49 13.69
CA SER A 133 -13.07 -2.32 12.39
C SER A 133 -12.18 -1.58 11.38
N TRP A 134 -11.42 -0.57 11.83
CA TRP A 134 -10.48 0.16 10.98
C TRP A 134 -9.29 -0.70 10.60
N ILE A 135 -8.76 -1.48 11.54
CA ILE A 135 -7.68 -2.44 11.26
C ILE A 135 -8.18 -3.51 10.29
N ASP A 136 -9.39 -4.03 10.47
CA ASP A 136 -10.00 -5.00 9.55
C ASP A 136 -10.13 -4.43 8.13
N VAL A 137 -10.61 -3.19 8.00
CA VAL A 137 -10.71 -2.51 6.71
C VAL A 137 -9.31 -2.33 6.11
N HIS A 138 -8.35 -1.83 6.90
CA HIS A 138 -6.96 -1.64 6.47
C HIS A 138 -6.35 -2.95 5.96
N THR A 139 -6.51 -4.05 6.70
CA THR A 139 -5.94 -5.35 6.33
C THR A 139 -6.62 -5.93 5.10
N ARG A 140 -7.97 -5.94 5.04
CA ARG A 140 -8.69 -6.48 3.87
C ARG A 140 -8.36 -5.69 2.61
N ALA A 141 -8.42 -4.35 2.68
CA ALA A 141 -8.02 -3.50 1.57
C ALA A 141 -6.53 -3.71 1.22
N GLY A 142 -5.68 -3.92 2.22
CA GLY A 142 -4.25 -4.19 2.09
C GLY A 142 -3.96 -5.48 1.31
N LEU A 143 -4.72 -6.55 1.57
CA LEU A 143 -4.62 -7.80 0.82
C LEU A 143 -5.01 -7.62 -0.65
N PHE A 144 -6.11 -6.93 -0.94
CA PHE A 144 -6.50 -6.62 -2.32
C PHE A 144 -5.46 -5.73 -3.01
N PHE A 145 -4.90 -4.76 -2.27
CA PHE A 145 -3.87 -3.88 -2.77
C PHE A 145 -2.57 -4.62 -3.07
N LEU A 146 -2.15 -5.56 -2.21
CA LEU A 146 -1.00 -6.44 -2.43
C LEU A 146 -1.15 -7.24 -3.74
N LEU A 147 -2.30 -7.90 -3.93
CA LEU A 147 -2.58 -8.67 -5.15
C LEU A 147 -2.59 -7.77 -6.39
N GLY A 148 -3.27 -6.63 -6.31
CA GLY A 148 -3.32 -5.66 -7.40
C GLY A 148 -1.93 -5.10 -7.75
N MET A 149 -1.09 -4.87 -6.75
CA MET A 149 0.27 -4.39 -6.93
C MET A 149 1.17 -5.46 -7.56
N ALA A 150 1.08 -6.71 -7.12
CA ALA A 150 1.80 -7.83 -7.74
C ALA A 150 1.45 -7.92 -9.23
N VAL A 151 0.16 -7.89 -9.58
CA VAL A 151 -0.29 -7.87 -10.99
C VAL A 151 0.23 -6.65 -11.74
N HIS A 152 0.23 -5.46 -11.12
CA HIS A 152 0.76 -4.23 -11.71
C HIS A 152 2.25 -4.36 -12.03
N ILE A 153 3.06 -4.83 -11.07
CA ILE A 153 4.51 -5.01 -11.21
C ILE A 153 4.80 -6.06 -12.28
N THR A 154 4.17 -7.24 -12.25
CA THR A 154 4.40 -8.29 -13.25
C THR A 154 4.07 -7.81 -14.65
N ARG A 155 2.95 -7.09 -14.83
CA ARG A 155 2.59 -6.51 -16.13
C ARG A 155 3.58 -5.44 -16.59
N ARG A 156 4.16 -4.68 -15.66
CA ARG A 156 5.16 -3.66 -15.98
C ARG A 156 6.48 -4.30 -16.38
N TRP A 157 6.91 -5.35 -15.67
CA TRP A 157 8.13 -6.09 -15.93
C TRP A 157 8.12 -6.78 -17.29
N ARG A 158 7.00 -7.41 -17.68
CA ARG A 158 6.86 -8.07 -19.00
C ARG A 158 6.89 -7.12 -20.21
N ARG A 159 6.80 -5.81 -20.01
CA ARG A 159 6.84 -4.80 -21.08
C ARG A 159 8.26 -4.24 -21.31
N PHE A 160 9.21 -4.61 -20.46
CA PHE A 160 10.63 -4.35 -20.60
C PHE A 160 11.31 -5.63 -21.08
#